data_AF-A0A318RNQ4-F1
#
_entry.id   AF-A0A318RNQ4-F1
#
_cell.length_a   1.000
_cell.length_b   1.000
_cell.length_c   1.000
_cell.angle_alpha   90.00
_cell.angle_beta   90.00
_cell.angle_gamma   90.00
#
_symmetry.space_group_name_H-M   'P 1'
#
loop_
_entity.id
_entity.type
_entity.pdbx_description
1 polymer ?
#
loop_
_entity_poly.entity_id
_entity_poly.type
_entity_poly.pdbx_seq_one_letter_code
_entity_poly.pdbx_strand_id
1 'polypeptide(L)'
;MKTKAALTRALSAAVLLATAGSLSVPVASAGGVPAGERIVVLVPGQQATPGTTSRDQYRDMESELTGQGYTVHTVDVKGLDLPADTRVIEAAVAKATAGVDVESLALVGHSYGGLSGRSYLKTRGGADIVDTYIAIGTPQYGSPGGCVQLPGFGWDGCPVTPFIADLVAGDDTPGEVAYYSIRSDEELADGRLDGGQYRLTPIPDLVHEVEPADPRVVAAVSHILAGDSSAEFVDEADGDITLEETLFPAPTG
;
A
#
# COMPACT_ATOMS: atom_id res chain seq x y z
N MET A 1 -4.26 91.68 -31.28
CA MET A 1 -4.74 90.91 -32.46
C MET A 1 -5.87 90.00 -31.97
N LYS A 2 -7.14 90.33 -32.26
CA LYS A 2 -7.97 89.78 -33.37
C LYS A 2 -8.23 88.26 -33.21
N THR A 3 -9.41 87.65 -33.26
CA THR A 3 -10.84 88.02 -33.34
C THR A 3 -11.65 86.70 -33.45
N LYS A 4 -12.93 86.73 -33.06
CA LYS A 4 -14.10 85.99 -33.64
C LYS A 4 -14.32 84.48 -33.38
N ALA A 5 -15.36 84.21 -32.58
CA ALA A 5 -16.66 83.59 -32.94
C ALA A 5 -16.78 82.18 -33.58
N ALA A 6 -17.70 81.41 -33.00
CA ALA A 6 -18.88 80.77 -33.64
C ALA A 6 -18.94 79.22 -33.78
N LEU A 7 -20.11 78.73 -33.32
CA LEU A 7 -21.03 77.73 -33.90
C LEU A 7 -20.63 76.26 -34.13
N THR A 8 -21.43 75.43 -33.45
CA THR A 8 -22.04 74.15 -33.83
C THR A 8 -22.02 73.76 -35.32
N ARG A 9 -21.58 72.53 -35.63
CA ARG A 9 -22.26 71.65 -36.60
C ARG A 9 -21.76 70.21 -36.50
N ALA A 10 -22.71 69.32 -36.26
CA ALA A 10 -22.57 67.88 -36.45
C ALA A 10 -22.40 67.56 -37.94
N LEU A 11 -21.61 66.53 -38.27
CA LEU A 11 -21.87 65.65 -39.40
C LEU A 11 -21.14 64.31 -39.22
N SER A 12 -21.92 63.25 -39.33
CA SER A 12 -21.58 61.83 -39.17
C SER A 12 -20.51 61.34 -40.16
N ALA A 13 -19.67 60.40 -39.71
CA ALA A 13 -18.92 59.52 -40.62
C ALA A 13 -18.76 58.12 -40.00
N ALA A 14 -19.46 57.17 -40.64
CA ALA A 14 -19.28 55.73 -40.71
C ALA A 14 -18.44 55.01 -39.63
N VAL A 15 -19.11 54.19 -38.81
CA VAL A 15 -18.50 53.09 -38.09
C VAL A 15 -18.29 51.94 -39.07
N LEU A 16 -17.03 51.67 -39.42
CA LEU A 16 -16.60 50.40 -40.02
C LEU A 16 -16.34 49.40 -38.88
N LEU A 17 -17.24 48.42 -38.71
CA LEU A 17 -17.00 47.26 -37.86
C LEU A 17 -15.89 46.42 -38.49
N ALA A 18 -14.67 46.52 -37.97
CA ALA A 18 -13.61 45.57 -38.24
C ALA A 18 -13.79 44.37 -37.28
N THR A 19 -14.33 43.27 -37.78
CA THR A 19 -14.32 41.99 -37.08
C THR A 19 -12.90 41.43 -37.09
N ALA A 20 -12.14 41.66 -36.02
CA ALA A 20 -10.88 40.96 -35.79
C ALA A 20 -11.19 39.50 -35.42
N GLY A 21 -11.00 38.59 -36.37
CA GLY A 21 -11.05 37.15 -36.11
C GLY A 21 -9.82 36.76 -35.28
N SER A 22 -10.04 36.43 -34.01
CA SER A 22 -9.03 35.87 -33.13
C SER A 22 -8.66 34.46 -33.62
N LEU A 23 -7.54 34.34 -34.32
CA LEU A 23 -6.94 33.03 -34.61
C LEU A 23 -6.47 32.43 -33.28
N SER A 24 -7.25 31.47 -32.77
CA SER A 24 -6.84 30.65 -31.63
C SER A 24 -5.79 29.66 -32.13
N VAL A 25 -4.52 29.93 -31.80
CA VAL A 25 -3.44 28.95 -32.02
C VAL A 25 -3.59 27.88 -30.95
N PRO A 26 -3.74 26.58 -31.30
CA PRO A 26 -3.75 25.54 -30.29
C PRO A 26 -2.36 25.50 -29.64
N VAL A 27 -2.30 25.80 -28.34
CA VAL A 27 -1.12 25.51 -27.53
C VAL A 27 -1.02 23.99 -27.48
N ALA A 28 0.01 23.43 -28.12
CA ALA A 28 0.35 22.03 -27.94
C ALA A 28 0.65 21.81 -26.45
N SER A 29 -0.12 20.96 -25.78
CA SER A 29 0.25 20.46 -24.46
C SER A 29 1.66 19.91 -24.57
N ALA A 30 2.58 20.43 -23.75
CA ALA A 30 3.87 19.80 -23.53
C ALA A 30 3.57 18.35 -23.10
N GLY A 31 3.95 17.38 -23.94
CA GLY A 31 3.89 15.98 -23.56
C GLY A 31 4.75 15.82 -22.32
N GLY A 32 4.10 15.57 -21.18
CA GLY A 32 4.80 15.16 -19.97
C GLY A 32 5.64 13.92 -20.29
N VAL A 33 6.81 13.81 -19.67
CA VAL A 33 7.52 12.53 -19.60
C VAL A 33 6.50 11.50 -19.13
N PRO A 34 6.37 10.34 -19.80
CA PRO A 34 5.51 9.27 -19.29
C PRO A 34 5.90 9.04 -17.83
N ALA A 35 4.93 9.16 -16.92
CA ALA A 35 5.15 8.77 -15.54
C ALA A 35 5.54 7.28 -15.54
N GLY A 36 6.47 6.90 -14.66
CA GLY A 36 6.90 5.51 -14.54
C GLY A 36 5.73 4.61 -14.12
N GLU A 37 5.97 3.31 -14.06
CA GLU A 37 4.96 2.35 -13.66
C GLU A 37 4.80 2.36 -12.13
N ARG A 38 3.55 2.52 -11.67
CA ARG A 38 3.19 2.37 -10.25
C ARG A 38 2.73 0.95 -10.02
N ILE A 39 3.53 0.17 -9.33
CA ILE A 39 3.36 -1.27 -9.16
C ILE A 39 2.80 -1.58 -7.77
N VAL A 40 1.85 -2.51 -7.71
CA VAL A 40 1.36 -3.09 -6.45
C VAL A 40 1.53 -4.60 -6.49
N VAL A 41 2.24 -5.17 -5.52
CA VAL A 41 2.38 -6.61 -5.33
C VAL A 41 1.49 -7.05 -4.17
N LEU A 42 0.49 -7.87 -4.46
CA LEU A 42 -0.45 -8.42 -3.47
C LEU A 42 0.02 -9.81 -3.01
N VAL A 43 0.12 -10.01 -1.70
CA VAL A 43 0.65 -11.23 -1.08
C VAL A 43 -0.44 -11.88 -0.21
N PRO A 44 -1.05 -12.97 -0.68
CA PRO A 44 -2.10 -13.64 0.07
C PRO A 44 -1.63 -14.33 1.35
N GLY A 45 -2.54 -14.45 2.32
CA GLY A 45 -2.33 -15.15 3.59
C GLY A 45 -2.44 -16.68 3.50
N GLN A 46 -2.52 -17.32 4.66
CA GLN A 46 -2.52 -18.78 4.80
C GLN A 46 -3.71 -19.45 4.08
N GLN A 47 -3.41 -20.48 3.28
CA GLN A 47 -4.37 -21.29 2.53
C GLN A 47 -4.29 -22.74 3.00
N ALA A 48 -4.90 -23.04 4.14
CA ALA A 48 -4.78 -24.34 4.80
C ALA A 48 -5.49 -25.50 4.06
N THR A 49 -6.36 -25.21 3.08
CA THR A 49 -7.09 -26.22 2.31
C THR A 49 -6.52 -26.39 0.90
N PRO A 50 -6.15 -27.61 0.47
CA PRO A 50 -5.71 -27.83 -0.90
C PRO A 50 -6.73 -27.37 -1.94
N GLY A 51 -6.28 -26.60 -2.93
CA GLY A 51 -7.12 -26.08 -4.00
C GLY A 51 -7.86 -24.79 -3.68
N THR A 52 -7.72 -24.23 -2.47
CA THR A 52 -8.10 -22.84 -2.23
C THR A 52 -6.97 -21.90 -2.69
N THR A 53 -7.36 -20.74 -3.19
CA THR A 53 -6.46 -19.64 -3.50
C THR A 53 -7.08 -18.38 -2.88
N SER A 54 -6.37 -17.72 -1.95
CA SER A 54 -6.84 -16.44 -1.41
C SER A 54 -6.69 -15.30 -2.42
N ARG A 55 -6.19 -15.57 -3.63
CA ARG A 55 -6.18 -14.62 -4.75
C ARG A 55 -7.58 -14.11 -5.09
N ASP A 56 -8.61 -14.95 -4.99
CA ASP A 56 -9.98 -14.52 -5.27
C ASP A 56 -10.47 -13.45 -4.28
N GLN A 57 -9.89 -13.39 -3.08
CA GLN A 57 -10.21 -12.38 -2.07
C GLN A 57 -9.65 -11.00 -2.45
N TYR A 58 -8.62 -10.96 -3.29
CA TYR A 58 -8.03 -9.71 -3.78
C TYR A 58 -8.71 -9.17 -5.03
N ARG A 59 -9.65 -9.89 -5.66
CA ARG A 59 -10.21 -9.50 -6.97
C ARG A 59 -10.74 -8.07 -6.99
N ASP A 60 -11.48 -7.68 -5.94
CA ASP A 60 -12.09 -6.36 -5.87
C ASP A 60 -11.02 -5.28 -5.62
N MET A 61 -9.99 -5.59 -4.83
CA MET A 61 -8.80 -4.74 -4.64
C MET A 61 -8.00 -4.58 -5.94
N GLU A 62 -7.73 -5.67 -6.66
CA GLU A 62 -7.05 -5.65 -7.96
C GLU A 62 -7.80 -4.77 -8.95
N SER A 63 -9.13 -4.89 -9.02
CA SER A 63 -9.97 -4.09 -9.90
C SER A 63 -9.92 -2.60 -9.53
N GLU A 64 -10.02 -2.27 -8.25
CA GLU A 64 -9.98 -0.88 -7.76
C GLU A 64 -8.63 -0.23 -8.08
N LEU A 65 -7.53 -0.89 -7.74
CA LEU A 65 -6.17 -0.38 -7.96
C LEU A 65 -5.84 -0.30 -9.46
N THR A 66 -6.24 -1.29 -10.26
CA THR A 66 -6.09 -1.20 -11.73
C THR A 66 -6.88 -0.03 -12.30
N GLY A 67 -8.08 0.23 -11.78
CA GLY A 67 -8.90 1.39 -12.15
C GLY A 67 -8.23 2.73 -11.86
N GLN A 68 -7.34 2.78 -10.86
CA GLN A 68 -6.53 3.95 -10.51
C GLN A 68 -5.20 4.02 -11.28
N GLY A 69 -4.95 3.07 -12.18
CA GLY A 69 -3.76 3.03 -13.03
C GLY A 69 -2.52 2.45 -12.35
N TYR A 70 -2.69 1.57 -11.35
CA TYR A 70 -1.62 0.71 -10.86
C TYR A 70 -1.49 -0.55 -11.72
N THR A 71 -0.26 -1.03 -11.93
CA THR A 71 -0.04 -2.40 -12.37
C THR A 71 -0.03 -3.32 -11.16
N VAL A 72 -0.99 -4.24 -11.11
CA VAL A 72 -1.19 -5.11 -9.95
C VAL A 72 -0.70 -6.52 -10.24
N HIS A 73 0.11 -7.07 -9.35
CA HIS A 73 0.61 -8.44 -9.39
C HIS A 73 0.27 -9.19 -8.12
N THR A 74 -0.52 -10.26 -8.24
CA THR A 74 -0.83 -11.12 -7.09
C THR A 74 0.06 -12.34 -7.07
N VAL A 75 0.81 -12.50 -6.00
CA VAL A 75 1.78 -13.58 -5.81
C VAL A 75 1.05 -14.90 -5.56
N ASP A 76 1.56 -15.98 -6.17
CA ASP A 76 1.04 -17.33 -5.94
C ASP A 76 1.80 -18.00 -4.78
N VAL A 77 1.50 -17.54 -3.57
CA VAL A 77 1.95 -18.14 -2.30
C VAL A 77 0.80 -18.75 -1.53
N LYS A 78 1.12 -19.63 -0.58
CA LYS A 78 0.13 -20.33 0.25
C LYS A 78 0.14 -19.89 1.71
N GLY A 79 1.14 -19.15 2.18
CA GLY A 79 1.27 -18.77 3.59
C GLY A 79 1.46 -19.99 4.50
N LEU A 80 2.17 -21.01 4.03
CA LEU A 80 2.37 -22.29 4.75
C LEU A 80 3.85 -22.56 5.07
N ASP A 81 4.75 -22.11 4.20
CA ASP A 81 6.21 -22.16 4.39
C ASP A 81 6.71 -20.74 4.17
N LEU A 82 6.78 -19.96 5.24
CA LEU A 82 7.05 -18.52 5.15
C LEU A 82 8.45 -18.20 4.62
N PRO A 83 9.51 -18.96 4.96
CA PRO A 83 10.81 -18.84 4.31
C PRO A 83 10.75 -19.09 2.79
N ALA A 84 9.98 -20.08 2.32
CA ALA A 84 9.81 -20.32 0.89
C ALA A 84 8.98 -19.23 0.21
N ASP A 85 7.88 -18.81 0.84
CA ASP A 85 7.00 -17.76 0.35
C ASP A 85 7.76 -16.42 0.20
N THR A 86 8.66 -16.11 1.14
CA THR A 86 9.58 -14.95 1.07
C THR A 86 10.40 -14.94 -0.23
N ARG A 87 10.93 -16.10 -0.66
CA ARG A 87 11.69 -16.22 -1.92
C ARG A 87 10.81 -16.09 -3.16
N VAL A 88 9.55 -16.53 -3.07
CA VAL A 88 8.58 -16.37 -4.16
C VAL A 88 8.21 -14.89 -4.32
N ILE A 89 8.05 -14.15 -3.22
CA ILE A 89 7.81 -12.70 -3.22
C ILE A 89 9.00 -11.96 -3.85
N GLU A 90 10.22 -12.26 -3.44
CA GLU A 90 11.45 -11.70 -4.04
C GLU A 90 11.46 -11.88 -5.58
N ALA A 91 11.19 -13.10 -6.05
CA ALA A 91 11.14 -13.40 -7.48
C ALA A 91 9.98 -12.68 -8.19
N ALA A 92 8.83 -12.50 -7.53
CA ALA A 92 7.68 -11.79 -8.07
C ALA A 92 7.97 -10.30 -8.23
N VAL A 93 8.58 -9.66 -7.22
CA VAL A 93 9.00 -8.26 -7.28
C VAL A 93 10.05 -8.06 -8.38
N ALA A 94 11.08 -8.90 -8.42
CA ALA A 94 12.11 -8.82 -9.46
C ALA A 94 11.52 -8.99 -10.87
N LYS A 95 10.51 -9.83 -11.04
CA LYS A 95 9.79 -10.00 -12.31
C LYS A 95 8.93 -8.78 -12.66
N ALA A 96 8.25 -8.20 -11.67
CA ALA A 96 7.39 -7.03 -11.86
C ALA A 96 8.19 -5.80 -12.29
N THR A 97 9.39 -5.63 -11.77
CA THR A 97 10.25 -4.46 -12.09
C THR A 97 11.17 -4.66 -13.29
N ALA A 98 11.24 -5.87 -13.85
CA ALA A 98 12.19 -6.20 -14.90
C ALA A 98 11.93 -5.42 -16.21
N GLY A 99 12.83 -4.50 -16.53
CA GLY A 99 12.77 -3.73 -17.78
C GLY A 99 11.72 -2.62 -17.79
N VAL A 100 11.23 -2.25 -16.61
CA VAL A 100 10.23 -1.21 -16.38
C VAL A 100 10.90 -0.01 -15.70
N ASP A 101 10.49 1.20 -16.06
CA ASP A 101 10.81 2.42 -15.31
C ASP A 101 9.83 2.53 -14.15
N VAL A 102 10.23 2.17 -12.93
CA VAL A 102 9.33 2.07 -11.77
C VAL A 102 9.21 3.44 -11.11
N GLU A 103 7.99 3.99 -11.06
CA GLU A 103 7.70 5.23 -10.33
C GLU A 103 7.51 4.97 -8.83
N SER A 104 6.79 3.88 -8.51
CA SER A 104 6.58 3.46 -7.13
C SER A 104 6.28 1.97 -7.06
N LEU A 105 6.65 1.31 -5.98
CA LEU A 105 6.31 -0.09 -5.71
C LEU A 105 5.77 -0.28 -4.31
N ALA A 106 4.54 -0.79 -4.21
CA ALA A 106 3.93 -1.18 -2.95
C ALA A 106 3.84 -2.70 -2.81
N LEU A 107 4.04 -3.19 -1.58
CA LEU A 107 3.84 -4.57 -1.18
C LEU A 107 2.70 -4.64 -0.17
N VAL A 108 1.59 -5.29 -0.54
CA VAL A 108 0.40 -5.42 0.32
C VAL A 108 0.26 -6.87 0.72
N GLY A 109 0.39 -7.17 2.00
CA GLY A 109 0.31 -8.53 2.52
C GLY A 109 -0.83 -8.72 3.50
N HIS A 110 -1.54 -9.84 3.39
CA HIS A 110 -2.57 -10.24 4.36
C HIS A 110 -2.06 -11.37 5.24
N SER A 111 -2.34 -11.30 6.55
CA SER A 111 -2.03 -12.37 7.50
C SER A 111 -0.57 -12.85 7.34
N TYR A 112 -0.32 -14.14 7.16
CA TYR A 112 1.02 -14.69 6.94
C TYR A 112 1.72 -14.23 5.65
N GLY A 113 0.97 -13.73 4.67
CA GLY A 113 1.53 -13.05 3.50
C GLY A 113 2.25 -11.76 3.90
N GLY A 114 1.72 -11.03 4.88
CA GLY A 114 2.38 -9.87 5.48
C GLY A 114 3.72 -10.22 6.14
N LEU A 115 3.79 -11.34 6.87
CA LEU A 115 5.03 -11.81 7.50
C LEU A 115 6.12 -12.13 6.48
N SER A 116 5.76 -12.88 5.44
CA SER A 116 6.69 -13.21 4.36
C SER A 116 7.13 -11.97 3.57
N GLY A 117 6.20 -11.02 3.36
CA GLY A 117 6.51 -9.74 2.73
C GLY A 117 7.49 -8.91 3.55
N ARG A 118 7.28 -8.80 4.86
CA ARG A 118 8.19 -8.09 5.75
C ARG A 118 9.55 -8.79 5.87
N SER A 119 9.59 -10.12 5.86
CA SER A 119 10.83 -10.88 5.80
C SER A 119 11.64 -10.58 4.53
N TYR A 120 10.96 -10.40 3.38
CA TYR A 120 11.60 -9.95 2.14
C TYR A 120 12.23 -8.55 2.30
N LEU A 121 11.51 -7.61 2.92
CA LEU A 121 12.05 -6.27 3.21
C LEU A 121 13.29 -6.34 4.10
N LYS A 122 13.21 -7.03 5.25
CA LYS A 122 14.30 -7.08 6.24
C LYS A 122 15.53 -7.86 5.76
N THR A 123 15.35 -8.96 5.01
CA THR A 123 16.43 -9.94 4.84
C THR A 123 16.92 -10.11 3.40
N ARG A 124 16.16 -9.63 2.41
CA ARG A 124 16.42 -9.88 0.98
C ARG A 124 16.58 -8.60 0.16
N GLY A 125 16.78 -7.45 0.81
CA GLY A 125 16.98 -6.16 0.13
C GLY A 125 15.68 -5.55 -0.42
N GLY A 126 14.51 -6.03 0.01
CA GLY A 126 13.24 -5.47 -0.43
C GLY A 126 13.06 -4.01 -0.01
N ALA A 127 13.65 -3.59 1.11
CA ALA A 127 13.61 -2.22 1.60
C ALA A 127 14.32 -1.20 0.67
N ASP A 128 15.17 -1.66 -0.26
CA ASP A 128 15.85 -0.79 -1.22
C ASP A 128 14.98 -0.46 -2.46
N ILE A 129 13.83 -1.14 -2.64
CA ILE A 129 13.02 -1.08 -3.87
C ILE A 129 11.52 -0.83 -3.57
N VAL A 130 11.03 -1.29 -2.42
CA VAL A 130 9.62 -1.13 -2.02
C VAL A 130 9.45 0.21 -1.31
N ASP A 131 8.58 1.07 -1.81
CA ASP A 131 8.28 2.37 -1.18
C ASP A 131 7.25 2.26 -0.07
N THR A 132 6.33 1.30 -0.17
CA THR A 132 5.20 1.16 0.76
C THR A 132 4.93 -0.29 1.08
N TYR A 133 4.84 -0.61 2.36
CA TYR A 133 4.40 -1.91 2.84
C TYR A 133 3.09 -1.76 3.59
N ILE A 134 2.05 -2.48 3.17
CA ILE A 134 0.74 -2.46 3.83
C ILE A 134 0.45 -3.86 4.37
N ALA A 135 0.41 -3.97 5.69
CA ALA A 135 0.00 -5.17 6.40
C ALA A 135 -1.50 -5.13 6.70
N ILE A 136 -2.22 -6.15 6.25
CA ILE A 136 -3.64 -6.36 6.54
C ILE A 136 -3.73 -7.53 7.55
N GLY A 137 -4.21 -7.27 8.76
CA GLY A 137 -4.41 -8.28 9.81
C GLY A 137 -3.15 -9.14 10.08
N THR A 138 -1.95 -8.57 9.91
CA THR A 138 -0.71 -9.36 9.98
C THR A 138 -0.24 -9.46 11.43
N PRO A 139 -0.06 -10.67 11.99
CA PRO A 139 0.44 -10.84 13.35
C PRO A 139 1.97 -10.69 13.36
N GLN A 140 2.48 -9.45 13.32
CA GLN A 140 3.89 -9.13 13.02
C GLN A 140 4.93 -9.83 13.91
N TYR A 141 4.56 -10.17 15.15
CA TYR A 141 5.39 -10.89 16.12
C TYR A 141 5.07 -12.40 16.19
N GLY A 142 4.37 -12.91 15.17
CA GLY A 142 3.80 -14.26 15.13
C GLY A 142 2.47 -14.36 15.87
N SER A 143 1.83 -15.52 15.77
CA SER A 143 0.56 -15.81 16.45
C SER A 143 0.59 -17.15 17.19
N PRO A 144 -0.06 -17.27 18.36
CA PRO A 144 -0.23 -18.57 19.03
C PRO A 144 -0.86 -19.64 18.13
N GLY A 145 -1.71 -19.22 17.18
CA GLY A 145 -2.31 -20.09 16.17
C GLY A 145 -1.28 -20.79 15.27
N GLY A 146 -0.12 -20.18 15.02
CA GLY A 146 0.99 -20.83 14.32
C GLY A 146 1.58 -22.00 15.12
N CYS A 147 1.55 -21.92 16.45
CA CYS A 147 2.17 -22.92 17.33
C CYS A 147 1.39 -24.24 17.43
N VAL A 148 0.18 -24.30 16.88
CA VAL A 148 -0.59 -25.54 16.77
C VAL A 148 -0.55 -26.15 15.37
N GLN A 149 0.16 -25.50 14.43
CA GLN A 149 0.34 -25.99 13.06
C GLN A 149 1.51 -26.98 12.96
N LEU A 150 1.56 -27.71 11.85
CA LEU A 150 2.68 -28.59 11.51
C LEU A 150 3.80 -27.82 10.77
N PRO A 151 5.08 -28.24 10.90
CA PRO A 151 6.16 -27.72 10.07
C PRO A 151 5.83 -27.77 8.56
N GLY A 152 6.04 -26.65 7.86
CA GLY A 152 5.67 -26.49 6.45
C GLY A 152 4.16 -26.29 6.18
N PHE A 153 3.35 -26.15 7.23
CA PHE A 153 1.90 -25.92 7.17
C PHE A 153 1.47 -24.74 8.07
N GLY A 154 2.29 -23.69 8.14
CA GLY A 154 2.01 -22.48 8.92
C GLY A 154 2.73 -22.41 10.28
N TRP A 155 3.47 -23.46 10.67
CA TRP A 155 4.27 -23.45 11.91
C TRP A 155 5.24 -22.26 12.00
N ASP A 156 5.78 -21.81 10.87
CA ASP A 156 6.74 -20.72 10.84
C ASP A 156 6.19 -19.41 11.42
N GLY A 157 4.87 -19.22 11.44
CA GLY A 157 4.22 -18.07 12.08
C GLY A 157 4.08 -18.18 13.60
N CYS A 158 4.53 -19.28 14.22
CA CYS A 158 4.59 -19.41 15.68
C CYS A 158 5.70 -18.49 16.24
N PRO A 159 5.46 -17.72 17.32
CA PRO A 159 6.45 -16.78 17.84
C PRO A 159 7.78 -17.38 18.33
N VAL A 160 7.82 -18.70 18.58
CA VAL A 160 9.04 -19.39 19.04
C VAL A 160 9.93 -19.87 17.90
N THR A 161 9.55 -19.64 16.64
CA THR A 161 10.34 -20.10 15.49
C THR A 161 11.52 -19.16 15.21
N PRO A 162 12.60 -19.70 14.60
CA PRO A 162 13.67 -18.85 14.09
C PRO A 162 13.19 -17.81 13.07
N PHE A 163 12.15 -18.13 12.27
CA PHE A 163 11.62 -17.20 11.29
C PHE A 163 11.06 -15.93 11.95
N ILE A 164 10.25 -16.06 13.00
CA ILE A 164 9.76 -14.90 13.75
C ILE A 164 10.90 -14.22 14.52
N ALA A 165 11.78 -14.99 15.15
CA ALA A 165 12.91 -14.43 15.89
C ALA A 165 13.79 -13.53 15.00
N ASP A 166 14.06 -13.95 13.76
CA ASP A 166 14.81 -13.15 12.79
C ASP A 166 14.01 -11.91 12.32
N LEU A 167 12.68 -12.04 12.23
CA LEU A 167 11.80 -10.94 11.80
C LEU A 167 11.70 -9.82 12.84
N VAL A 168 11.68 -10.15 14.14
CA VAL A 168 11.58 -9.18 15.25
C VAL A 168 12.94 -8.71 15.77
N ALA A 169 14.04 -9.20 15.20
CA ALA A 169 15.37 -8.78 15.61
C ALA A 169 15.73 -7.39 15.03
N GLY A 170 16.07 -6.45 15.91
CA GLY A 170 16.39 -5.06 15.54
C GLY A 170 15.18 -4.32 14.97
N ASP A 171 15.42 -3.13 14.41
CA ASP A 171 14.42 -2.25 13.78
C ASP A 171 13.38 -3.03 12.96
N ASP A 172 12.11 -2.86 13.32
CA ASP A 172 11.03 -3.52 12.64
C ASP A 172 10.71 -2.95 11.25
N THR A 173 11.11 -1.71 11.01
CA THR A 173 10.73 -0.86 9.90
C THR A 173 11.93 -0.37 9.09
N PRO A 174 12.84 -1.27 8.64
CA PRO A 174 14.10 -0.84 8.05
C PRO A 174 13.93 -0.09 6.72
N GLY A 175 14.82 0.87 6.50
CA GLY A 175 14.90 1.63 5.25
C GLY A 175 13.97 2.84 5.24
N GLU A 176 13.63 3.30 4.04
CA GLU A 176 12.73 4.45 3.84
C GLU A 176 11.29 4.01 3.52
N VAL A 177 10.98 2.71 3.68
CA VAL A 177 9.67 2.15 3.37
C VAL A 177 8.61 2.74 4.30
N ALA A 178 7.47 3.16 3.74
CA ALA A 178 6.32 3.55 4.55
C ALA A 178 5.54 2.29 5.00
N TYR A 179 5.62 1.96 6.28
CA TYR A 179 4.93 0.80 6.87
C TYR A 179 3.53 1.19 7.34
N TYR A 180 2.50 0.54 6.80
CA TYR A 180 1.10 0.74 7.18
C TYR A 180 0.51 -0.53 7.81
N SER A 181 -0.34 -0.34 8.80
CA SER A 181 -1.15 -1.42 9.40
C SER A 181 -2.65 -1.12 9.26
N ILE A 182 -3.35 -2.07 8.64
CA ILE A 182 -4.81 -2.14 8.55
C ILE A 182 -5.22 -3.39 9.32
N ARG A 183 -6.18 -3.28 10.24
CA ARG A 183 -6.63 -4.44 11.03
C ARG A 183 -8.09 -4.36 11.40
N SER A 184 -8.67 -5.52 11.65
CA SER A 184 -9.88 -5.65 12.45
C SER A 184 -9.66 -5.26 13.93
N ASP A 185 -10.72 -4.86 14.62
CA ASP A 185 -10.75 -4.77 16.08
C ASP A 185 -10.93 -6.12 16.77
N GLU A 186 -11.30 -7.15 16.02
CA GLU A 186 -11.44 -8.55 16.45
C GLU A 186 -10.15 -9.39 16.23
N GLU A 187 -9.07 -8.77 15.73
CA GLU A 187 -7.79 -9.47 15.53
C GLU A 187 -7.25 -10.05 16.84
N LEU A 188 -6.61 -11.22 16.76
CA LEU A 188 -5.89 -11.81 17.89
C LEU A 188 -4.53 -11.14 18.15
N ALA A 189 -4.01 -10.38 17.18
CA ALA A 189 -2.79 -9.61 17.29
C ALA A 189 -3.00 -8.22 16.66
N ASP A 190 -2.58 -7.15 17.33
CA ASP A 190 -2.75 -5.78 16.84
C ASP A 190 -1.88 -5.42 15.63
N GLY A 191 -0.88 -6.26 15.30
CA GLY A 191 -0.02 -6.08 14.14
C GLY A 191 0.81 -4.80 14.15
N ARG A 192 1.03 -4.18 15.32
CA ARG A 192 1.95 -3.05 15.46
C ARG A 192 3.40 -3.51 15.28
N LEU A 193 4.23 -2.57 14.86
CA LEU A 193 5.69 -2.69 14.74
C LEU A 193 6.35 -1.74 15.74
N ASP A 194 7.60 -1.96 16.13
CA ASP A 194 8.42 -0.84 16.59
C ASP A 194 8.89 0.02 15.40
N GLY A 195 9.58 1.13 15.67
CA GLY A 195 9.99 2.09 14.66
C GLY A 195 8.85 2.85 13.99
N GLY A 196 9.16 3.47 12.85
CA GLY A 196 8.29 4.40 12.15
C GLY A 196 7.21 3.68 11.34
N GLN A 197 5.93 3.89 11.70
CA GLN A 197 4.80 3.32 10.97
C GLN A 197 3.56 4.21 10.97
N TYR A 198 2.62 3.85 10.12
CA TYR A 198 1.32 4.47 9.98
C TYR A 198 0.22 3.48 10.40
N ARG A 199 -0.62 3.87 11.35
CA ARG A 199 -1.67 3.04 11.94
C ARG A 199 -3.03 3.57 11.56
N LEU A 200 -3.88 2.73 11.00
CA LEU A 200 -5.27 3.07 10.78
C LEU A 200 -6.10 2.72 12.02
N THR A 201 -7.17 3.47 12.25
CA THR A 201 -8.20 3.08 13.22
C THR A 201 -8.70 1.68 12.87
N PRO A 202 -8.75 0.75 13.83
CA PRO A 202 -9.24 -0.60 13.58
C PRO A 202 -10.64 -0.60 13.01
N ILE A 203 -10.88 -1.52 12.06
CA ILE A 203 -12.17 -1.64 11.38
C ILE A 203 -13.09 -2.52 12.24
N PRO A 204 -14.26 -2.02 12.67
CA PRO A 204 -15.15 -2.78 13.54
C PRO A 204 -15.82 -3.94 12.83
N ASP A 205 -16.06 -5.03 13.57
CA ASP A 205 -16.83 -6.20 13.14
C ASP A 205 -16.28 -6.84 11.84
N LEU A 206 -14.96 -6.82 11.65
CA LEU A 206 -14.30 -7.37 10.47
C LEU A 206 -13.73 -8.77 10.76
N VAL A 207 -14.09 -9.73 9.92
CA VAL A 207 -13.62 -11.11 10.03
C VAL A 207 -12.28 -11.26 9.31
N HIS A 208 -11.27 -11.77 10.03
CA HIS A 208 -9.89 -11.93 9.55
C HIS A 208 -9.77 -12.59 8.17
N GLU A 209 -10.53 -13.65 7.93
CA GLU A 209 -10.42 -14.43 6.70
C GLU A 209 -10.86 -13.66 5.45
N VAL A 210 -11.67 -12.61 5.58
CA VAL A 210 -12.23 -11.87 4.44
C VAL A 210 -11.70 -10.45 4.30
N GLU A 211 -10.75 -10.04 5.15
CA GLU A 211 -10.20 -8.68 5.13
C GLU A 211 -9.78 -8.19 3.74
N PRO A 212 -9.08 -8.97 2.89
CA PRO A 212 -8.67 -8.49 1.56
C PRO A 212 -9.84 -8.18 0.63
N ALA A 213 -11.01 -8.78 0.87
CA ALA A 213 -12.23 -8.59 0.09
C ALA A 213 -13.18 -7.56 0.71
N ASP A 214 -12.92 -7.10 1.95
CA ASP A 214 -13.80 -6.13 2.59
C ASP A 214 -13.65 -4.76 1.92
N PRO A 215 -14.74 -4.12 1.48
CA PRO A 215 -14.67 -2.85 0.75
C PRO A 215 -14.03 -1.72 1.56
N ARG A 216 -14.06 -1.78 2.91
CA ARG A 216 -13.41 -0.81 3.77
C ARG A 216 -11.88 -0.95 3.74
N VAL A 217 -11.39 -2.19 3.68
CA VAL A 217 -9.95 -2.49 3.53
C VAL A 217 -9.49 -2.10 2.12
N VAL A 218 -10.26 -2.46 1.08
CA VAL A 218 -9.96 -2.07 -0.30
C VAL A 218 -9.85 -0.54 -0.44
N ALA A 219 -10.81 0.19 0.13
CA ALA A 219 -10.77 1.65 0.15
C ALA A 219 -9.56 2.19 0.92
N ALA A 220 -9.25 1.62 2.09
CA ALA A 220 -8.09 2.03 2.88
C ALA A 220 -6.77 1.84 2.12
N VAL A 221 -6.55 0.68 1.49
CA VAL A 221 -5.36 0.42 0.65
C VAL A 221 -5.29 1.44 -0.49
N SER A 222 -6.39 1.68 -1.19
CA SER A 222 -6.44 2.68 -2.25
C SER A 222 -6.06 4.08 -1.76
N HIS A 223 -6.64 4.53 -0.63
CA HIS A 223 -6.37 5.85 -0.08
C HIS A 223 -4.92 6.01 0.37
N ILE A 224 -4.35 4.97 0.98
CA ILE A 224 -2.92 4.93 1.34
C ILE A 224 -2.05 5.13 0.10
N LEU A 225 -2.26 4.34 -0.94
CA LEU A 225 -1.44 4.40 -2.16
C LEU A 225 -1.62 5.70 -2.93
N ALA A 226 -2.80 6.32 -2.85
CA ALA A 226 -3.07 7.64 -3.41
C ALA A 226 -2.47 8.80 -2.59
N GLY A 227 -1.89 8.54 -1.41
CA GLY A 227 -1.34 9.55 -0.51
C GLY A 227 -2.40 10.33 0.28
N ASP A 228 -3.63 9.81 0.39
CA ASP A 228 -4.79 10.42 1.06
C ASP A 228 -5.26 9.56 2.25
N SER A 229 -4.31 9.07 3.05
CA SER A 229 -4.62 8.21 4.19
C SER A 229 -4.96 9.02 5.45
N SER A 230 -5.87 8.50 6.27
CA SER A 230 -6.15 8.99 7.62
C SER A 230 -5.29 8.32 8.70
N ALA A 231 -4.21 7.64 8.31
CA ALA A 231 -3.38 6.89 9.22
C ALA A 231 -2.57 7.83 10.15
N GLU A 232 -2.44 7.43 11.41
CA GLU A 232 -1.61 8.12 12.39
C GLU A 232 -0.17 7.61 12.29
N PHE A 233 0.79 8.52 12.11
CA PHE A 233 2.21 8.16 12.19
C PHE A 233 2.63 8.02 13.66
N VAL A 234 3.27 6.91 13.98
CA VAL A 234 3.86 6.63 15.30
C VAL A 234 5.29 6.11 15.09
N ASP A 235 6.19 6.53 15.97
CA ASP A 235 7.59 6.12 15.99
C ASP A 235 7.93 5.67 17.42
N GLU A 236 7.94 4.36 17.66
CA GLU A 236 8.26 3.72 18.95
C GLU A 236 9.71 3.22 18.90
N ALA A 237 10.45 3.24 20.01
CA ALA A 237 11.85 2.85 19.95
C ALA A 237 12.00 1.33 19.68
N ASP A 238 13.07 0.93 18.99
CA ASP A 238 13.39 -0.47 18.75
C ASP A 238 13.32 -1.29 20.06
N GLY A 239 12.49 -2.33 20.06
CA GLY A 239 12.25 -3.20 21.20
C GLY A 239 11.20 -2.71 22.21
N ASP A 240 10.53 -1.59 21.97
CA ASP A 240 9.43 -1.09 22.83
C ASP A 240 8.15 -1.92 22.68
N ILE A 241 7.99 -2.68 21.60
CA ILE A 241 6.84 -3.58 21.40
C ILE A 241 7.28 -5.03 21.60
N THR A 242 6.57 -5.74 22.48
CA THR A 242 6.73 -7.19 22.66
C THR A 242 5.53 -7.97 22.12
N LEU A 243 5.73 -9.27 21.85
CA LEU A 243 4.64 -10.18 21.48
C LEU A 243 3.46 -10.09 22.45
N GLU A 244 3.71 -10.15 23.76
CA GLU A 244 2.64 -10.16 24.77
C GLU A 244 1.75 -8.92 24.70
N GLU A 245 2.34 -7.77 24.37
CA GLU A 245 1.63 -6.49 24.25
C GLU A 245 0.79 -6.39 22.97
N THR A 246 1.11 -7.19 21.95
CA THR A 246 0.37 -7.21 20.69
C THR A 246 -0.83 -8.15 20.71
N LEU A 247 -0.95 -9.08 21.66
CA LEU A 247 -1.98 -10.13 21.65
C LEU A 247 -3.29 -9.74 22.35
N PHE A 248 -4.41 -10.22 21.81
CA PHE A 248 -5.75 -10.05 22.38
C PHE A 248 -6.46 -11.39 22.70
N PRO A 249 -7.06 -11.52 23.90
CA PRO A 249 -6.76 -10.72 25.09
C PRO A 249 -5.30 -10.92 25.50
N ALA A 250 -4.71 -9.91 26.15
CA ALA A 250 -3.33 -10.00 26.63
C ALA A 250 -3.13 -11.28 27.46
N PRO A 251 -2.06 -12.06 27.23
CA PRO A 251 -1.77 -13.26 28.00
C PRO A 251 -1.70 -12.91 29.50
N THR A 252 -2.45 -13.63 30.33
CA THR A 252 -2.32 -13.46 31.78
C THR A 252 -0.99 -14.07 32.22
N GLY A 253 -0.07 -13.24 32.70
CA GLY A 253 1.22 -13.66 33.26
C GLY A 253 1.10 -14.51 34.53
#